data_AF-D5WMC7-F1
#
_entry.id   AF-D5WMC7-F1
#
_cell.length_a   1.000
_cell.length_b   1.000
_cell.length_c   1.000
_cell.angle_alpha   90.00
_cell.angle_beta   90.00
_cell.angle_gamma   90.00
#
_symmetry.space_group_name_H-M   'P 1'
#
loop_
_entity.id
_entity.type
_entity.pdbx_description
1 polymer ?
#
loop_
_entity_poly.entity_id
_entity_poly.type
_entity_poly.pdbx_seq_one_letter_code
_entity_poly.pdbx_strand_id
1 'polypeptide(L)' 'MTENTNQPPLELLIEARPEIMVAPTNDGKVEIIVNSMDENSEKIVRGEVVFPLDCAEQVAEALIALAKRRQ' A
#
# COMPACT_ATOMS: atom_id res chain seq x y z
N MET A 1 -39.61 30.39 9.54
CA MET A 1 -38.57 29.36 9.59
C MET A 1 -38.37 28.87 8.17
N THR A 2 -37.26 29.22 7.54
CA THR A 2 -36.89 28.76 6.19
C THR A 2 -35.45 28.28 6.28
N GLU A 3 -35.28 27.00 6.57
CA GLU A 3 -33.99 26.32 6.48
C GLU A 3 -33.75 26.00 5.01
N ASN A 4 -32.81 26.73 4.40
CA ASN A 4 -32.41 26.53 3.02
C ASN A 4 -31.23 25.54 3.02
N THR A 5 -31.53 24.25 2.99
CA THR A 5 -30.57 23.13 2.97
C THR A 5 -30.02 22.90 1.57
N ASN A 6 -29.27 23.88 1.04
CA ASN A 6 -28.46 23.72 -0.17
C ASN A 6 -26.97 23.81 0.18
N GLN A 7 -26.53 22.93 1.08
CA GLN A 7 -25.10 22.65 1.18
C GLN A 7 -24.74 21.66 0.06
N PRO A 8 -23.80 21.99 -0.85
CA PRO A 8 -23.28 21.00 -1.78
C PRO A 8 -22.69 19.83 -0.99
N PRO A 9 -22.78 18.59 -1.49
CA PRO A 9 -22.19 17.45 -0.81
C PRO A 9 -20.70 17.74 -0.59
N LEU A 10 -20.22 17.51 0.63
CA LEU A 10 -18.78 17.54 0.90
C LEU A 10 -18.13 16.48 -0.01
N GLU A 11 -17.39 16.92 -1.03
CA GLU A 11 -16.49 16.04 -1.78
C GLU A 11 -15.40 15.57 -0.81
N LEU A 12 -15.54 14.33 -0.34
CA LEU A 12 -14.49 13.63 0.39
C LEU A 12 -13.38 13.30 -0.61
N LEU A 13 -12.40 14.19 -0.73
CA LEU A 13 -11.11 13.90 -1.33
C LEU A 13 -10.34 12.93 -0.42
N ILE A 14 -10.50 11.64 -0.66
CA ILE A 14 -9.67 10.62 -0.04
C ILE A 14 -8.37 10.56 -0.84
N GLU A 15 -7.31 11.17 -0.29
CA GLU A 15 -5.95 10.97 -0.82
C GLU A 15 -5.51 9.52 -0.54
N ALA A 16 -5.74 8.64 -1.51
CA ALA A 16 -5.16 7.31 -1.50
C ALA A 16 -3.65 7.43 -1.74
N ARG A 17 -2.85 7.25 -0.69
CA ARG A 17 -1.38 7.24 -0.78
C ARG A 17 -0.89 5.81 -0.88
N PRO A 18 0.16 5.55 -1.69
CA PRO A 18 0.81 4.25 -1.67
C PRO A 18 1.28 3.91 -0.24
N GLU A 19 0.99 2.69 0.19
CA GLU A 19 1.30 2.20 1.53
C GLU A 19 1.92 0.81 1.42
N ILE A 20 2.93 0.56 2.25
CA ILE A 20 3.55 -0.76 2.40
C ILE A 20 3.43 -1.18 3.86
N MET A 21 2.81 -2.33 4.08
CA MET A 21 2.73 -2.98 5.38
C MET A 21 3.54 -4.27 5.34
N VAL A 22 4.31 -4.51 6.41
CA VAL A 22 5.12 -5.72 6.57
C VAL A 22 4.83 -6.31 7.94
N ALA A 23 4.43 -7.57 8.00
CA ALA A 23 4.12 -8.24 9.25
C ALA A 23 4.59 -9.71 9.25
N PRO A 24 5.05 -10.23 10.40
CA PRO A 24 5.19 -11.66 10.57
C PRO A 24 3.80 -12.30 10.72
N THR A 25 3.69 -13.52 10.20
CA THR A 25 2.52 -14.38 10.34
C THR A 25 2.76 -15.42 11.43
N ASN A 26 1.67 -16.00 11.96
CA ASN A 26 1.76 -17.01 13.03
C ASN A 26 2.42 -18.32 12.57
N ASP A 27 2.52 -18.59 11.27
CA ASP A 27 3.15 -19.77 10.69
C ASP A 27 4.61 -19.55 10.25
N GLY A 28 5.26 -18.48 10.73
CA GLY A 28 6.69 -18.25 10.51
C GLY A 28 7.04 -17.68 9.13
N LYS A 29 6.08 -17.04 8.47
CA LYS A 29 6.28 -16.31 7.21
C LYS A 29 6.24 -14.80 7.44
N VAL A 30 6.70 -14.05 6.47
CA VAL A 30 6.49 -12.60 6.35
C VAL A 30 5.43 -12.37 5.28
N GLU A 31 4.45 -11.53 5.60
CA GLU A 31 3.47 -10.99 4.67
C GLU A 31 3.85 -9.53 4.38
N ILE A 32 3.94 -9.20 3.10
CA ILE A 32 4.09 -7.83 2.61
C ILE A 32 2.83 -7.47 1.82
N ILE A 33 2.15 -6.42 2.25
CA ILE A 33 1.00 -5.84 1.55
C ILE A 33 1.43 -4.49 0.98
N VAL A 34 1.23 -4.30 -0.32
CA VAL A 34 1.46 -3.04 -1.02
C VAL A 34 0.14 -2.54 -1.56
N ASN A 35 -0.35 -1.44 -0.99
CA ASN A 35 -1.45 -0.69 -1.57
C ASN A 35 -0.85 0.36 -2.51
N SER A 36 -1.18 0.31 -3.79
CA SER A 36 -0.76 1.30 -4.78
C SER A 36 -1.97 1.83 -5.55
N MET A 37 -1.80 2.94 -6.27
CA MET A 37 -2.77 3.30 -7.30
C MET A 37 -2.51 2.48 -8.56
N ASP A 38 -3.56 2.19 -9.32
CA ASP A 38 -3.38 1.66 -10.67
C ASP A 38 -2.76 2.70 -11.61
N GLU A 39 -2.41 2.28 -12.82
CA GLU A 39 -1.69 3.11 -13.79
C GLU A 39 -2.46 4.39 -14.19
N ASN A 40 -3.79 4.35 -14.11
CA ASN A 40 -4.66 5.48 -14.42
C ASN A 40 -4.98 6.36 -13.19
N SER A 41 -4.50 6.00 -12.01
CA SER A 41 -4.84 6.66 -10.74
C SER A 41 -6.34 6.72 -10.44
N GLU A 42 -7.08 5.68 -10.83
CA GLU A 42 -8.54 5.59 -10.67
C GLU A 42 -8.94 4.72 -9.47
N LYS A 43 -8.11 3.74 -9.09
CA LYS A 43 -8.40 2.81 -7.99
C LYS A 43 -7.16 2.39 -7.23
N ILE A 44 -7.38 1.97 -5.98
CA ILE A 44 -6.37 1.32 -5.16
C ILE A 44 -6.27 -0.15 -5.58
N VAL A 45 -5.05 -0.59 -5.86
CA VAL A 45 -4.67 -1.98 -6.11
C VAL A 45 -3.90 -2.49 -4.90
N ARG A 46 -4.29 -3.67 -4.41
CA ARG A 46 -3.60 -4.35 -3.31
C ARG A 46 -2.77 -5.51 -3.88
N GLY A 47 -1.46 -5.39 -3.78
CA GLY A 47 -0.50 -6.48 -4.03
C GLY A 47 -0.11 -7.14 -2.71
N GLU A 48 0.04 -8.46 -2.73
CA GLU A 48 0.44 -9.25 -1.57
C GLU A 48 1.54 -10.22 -1.95
N VAL A 49 2.55 -10.34 -1.10
CA VAL A 49 3.62 -11.32 -1.23
C VAL A 49 3.86 -11.96 0.13
N VAL A 50 3.94 -13.28 0.15
CA VAL A 50 4.22 -14.06 1.36
C VAL A 50 5.44 -14.94 1.12
N PHE A 51 6.38 -14.95 2.07
CA PHE A 51 7.59 -15.77 1.99
C PHE A 51 8.09 -16.19 3.40
N PRO A 52 8.91 -17.25 3.53
CA PRO A 52 9.43 -17.69 4.83
C PRO A 52 10.26 -16.61 5.54
N LEU A 53 10.14 -16.50 6.86
CA LEU A 53 10.89 -15.52 7.65
C LEU A 53 12.41 -15.67 7.48
N ASP A 54 12.90 -16.90 7.31
CA ASP A 54 14.32 -17.20 7.10
C ASP A 54 14.92 -16.53 5.85
N CYS A 55 14.07 -16.11 4.90
CA CYS A 55 14.51 -15.40 3.69
C CYS A 55 14.44 -13.87 3.82
N ALA A 56 13.94 -13.32 4.94
CA ALA A 56 13.61 -11.90 5.04
C ALA A 56 14.80 -10.96 4.84
N GLU A 57 15.97 -11.32 5.39
CA GLU A 57 17.19 -10.53 5.22
C GLU A 57 17.61 -10.48 3.74
N GLN A 58 17.65 -11.63 3.07
CA GLN A 58 18.01 -11.73 1.65
C GLN A 58 17.04 -10.97 0.75
N VAL A 59 15.73 -11.02 1.04
CA VAL A 59 14.71 -10.26 0.32
C VAL A 59 14.93 -8.77 0.51
N ALA A 60 15.19 -8.30 1.74
CA ALA A 60 15.46 -6.89 2.02
C ALA A 60 16.71 -6.39 1.28
N GLU A 61 17.80 -7.15 1.31
CA GLU A 61 19.03 -6.83 0.57
C GLU A 61 18.80 -6.74 -0.94
N ALA A 62 18.05 -7.70 -1.52
CA ALA A 62 17.73 -7.71 -2.93
C ALA A 62 16.91 -6.48 -3.34
N LEU A 63 15.93 -6.08 -2.52
CA LEU A 63 15.12 -4.88 -2.76
C LEU A 63 15.97 -3.59 -2.69
N ILE A 64 16.86 -3.48 -1.69
CA ILE A 64 17.78 -2.35 -1.56
C ILE A 64 18.73 -2.29 -2.76
N ALA A 65 19.30 -3.42 -3.17
CA ALA A 65 20.18 -3.50 -4.34
C ALA A 65 19.47 -3.08 -5.62
N LEU A 66 18.22 -3.48 -5.81
CA LEU A 66 17.38 -3.07 -6.94
C LEU A 66 17.15 -1.55 -6.95
N ALA A 67 16.83 -0.95 -5.78
CA ALA A 67 16.62 0.48 -5.66
C ALA A 67 17.89 1.29 -6.00
N LYS A 68 19.06 0.83 -5.55
CA LYS A 68 20.35 1.47 -5.86
C LYS A 68 20.71 1.44 -7.35
N ARG A 69 20.26 0.44 -8.11
CA ARG A 69 20.48 0.34 -9.57
C ARG A 69 19.60 1.28 -10.40
N ARG A 70 18.55 1.86 -9.79
CA ARG A 70 17.67 2.82 -10.46
C ARG A 70 18.20 4.26 -10.42
N GLN A 71 19.27 4.52 -9.66
CA GLN A 71 20.04 5.77 -9.68
C GLN A 71 21.14 5.69 -10.73
#